data_AF-A0A3D2Z680-F1
#
_entry.id   AF-A0A3D2Z680-F1
#
_cell.length_a   1.000
_cell.length_b   1.000
_cell.length_c   1.000
_cell.angle_alpha   90.00
_cell.angle_beta   90.00
_cell.angle_gamma   90.00
#
_symmetry.space_group_name_H-M   'P 1'
#
loop_
_entity.id
_entity.type
_entity.pdbx_description
1 polymer ?
#
loop_
_entity_poly.entity_id
_entity_poly.type
_entity_poly.pdbx_seq_one_letter_code
_entity_poly.pdbx_strand_id
1 'polypeptide(L)'
;MAHPQIVSRLIEMCGRGFRLDHGPEIISHVQGMEGGSMHGAGHPHKPWVAYHNNGGRHWVGGVTVSWQLADQPEGAGGFSCVPASHKSRFPMPKGVAWREDDLGAVHQPICEAGDVVLFMDGAQTHGTMPWQAEHQRRAVLIKYTGRTCARQGPAKQYGAPEDHWNEEVVADMTPEESAVMWGPYSNHRGEVPFLTVAEDGTVGIEEGRA
;
A
#
# COMPACT_ATOMS: atom_id res chain seq x y z
N MET A 1 -12.80 -4.46 -13.75
CA MET A 1 -12.94 -4.18 -12.30
C MET A 1 -13.84 -5.20 -11.60
N ALA A 2 -15.08 -5.45 -12.05
CA ALA A 2 -15.99 -6.40 -11.41
C ALA A 2 -15.90 -7.87 -11.92
N HIS A 3 -14.69 -8.35 -12.25
CA HIS A 3 -14.53 -9.73 -12.73
C HIS A 3 -14.86 -10.73 -11.61
N PRO A 4 -15.70 -11.77 -11.84
CA PRO A 4 -16.23 -12.62 -10.76
C PRO A 4 -15.16 -13.26 -9.86
N GLN A 5 -14.06 -13.74 -10.46
CA GLN A 5 -12.96 -14.35 -9.70
C GLN A 5 -12.28 -13.31 -8.79
N ILE A 6 -12.16 -12.06 -9.24
CA ILE A 6 -11.54 -10.98 -8.46
C ILE A 6 -12.48 -10.55 -7.34
N VAL A 7 -13.76 -10.35 -7.64
CA VAL A 7 -14.77 -9.99 -6.65
C VAL A 7 -14.84 -11.03 -5.52
N SER A 8 -14.88 -12.32 -5.85
CA SER A 8 -14.92 -13.39 -4.83
C SER A 8 -13.71 -13.35 -3.88
N ARG A 9 -12.52 -13.06 -4.40
CA ARG A 9 -11.28 -13.00 -3.61
C ARG A 9 -11.18 -11.71 -2.79
N LEU A 10 -11.65 -10.59 -3.33
CA LEU A 10 -11.73 -9.32 -2.60
C LEU A 10 -12.80 -9.35 -1.49
N ILE A 11 -13.90 -10.10 -1.66
CA ILE A 11 -14.87 -10.34 -0.59
C ILE A 11 -14.19 -11.06 0.59
N GLU A 12 -13.37 -12.06 0.31
CA GLU A 12 -12.65 -12.81 1.35
C GLU A 12 -11.57 -11.96 2.04
N MET A 13 -10.81 -11.17 1.26
CA MET A 13 -9.69 -10.40 1.80
C MET A 13 -10.10 -9.06 2.44
N CYS A 14 -10.99 -8.30 1.80
CA CYS A 14 -11.35 -6.94 2.21
C CYS A 14 -12.77 -6.85 2.82
N GLY A 15 -13.55 -7.92 2.75
CA GLY A 15 -14.96 -7.95 3.13
C GLY A 15 -15.93 -7.51 2.01
N ARG A 16 -17.22 -7.83 2.18
CA ARG A 16 -18.30 -7.59 1.19
C ARG A 16 -18.52 -6.13 0.79
N GLY A 17 -17.91 -5.18 1.48
CA GLY A 17 -18.02 -3.74 1.23
C GLY A 17 -16.78 -3.12 0.59
N PHE A 18 -15.85 -3.93 0.07
CA PHE A 18 -14.65 -3.41 -0.55
C PHE A 18 -14.98 -2.39 -1.65
N ARG A 19 -14.08 -1.43 -1.85
CA ARG A 19 -14.22 -0.38 -2.86
C ARG A 19 -12.90 -0.18 -3.59
N LEU A 20 -12.99 0.49 -4.75
CA LEU A 20 -11.82 1.03 -5.42
C LEU A 20 -11.18 2.11 -4.51
N ASP A 21 -9.88 2.02 -4.32
CA ASP A 21 -9.09 2.99 -3.56
C ASP A 21 -8.34 3.92 -4.51
N HIS A 22 -7.49 3.37 -5.39
CA HIS A 22 -6.80 4.13 -6.44
C HIS A 22 -6.35 3.26 -7.62
N GLY A 23 -5.83 3.93 -8.65
CA GLY A 23 -5.52 3.38 -9.96
C GLY A 23 -6.57 3.78 -11.03
N PRO A 24 -6.52 3.18 -12.23
CA PRO A 24 -5.52 2.21 -12.68
C PRO A 24 -4.12 2.82 -12.82
N GLU A 25 -3.12 2.12 -12.32
CA GLU A 25 -1.71 2.44 -12.57
C GLU A 25 -1.18 1.53 -13.67
N ILE A 26 -0.64 2.13 -14.74
CA ILE A 26 -0.02 1.39 -15.83
C ILE A 26 1.47 1.29 -15.54
N ILE A 27 1.97 0.07 -15.48
CA ILE A 27 3.39 -0.22 -15.34
C ILE A 27 3.92 -0.65 -16.69
N SER A 28 4.98 0.04 -17.14
CA SER A 28 5.65 -0.23 -18.41
C SER A 28 7.16 -0.17 -18.22
N HIS A 29 7.84 -1.32 -18.28
CA HIS A 29 9.30 -1.37 -18.17
C HIS A 29 9.90 -1.89 -19.47
N VAL A 30 10.99 -1.28 -19.91
CA VAL A 30 11.85 -1.78 -20.99
C VAL A 30 12.97 -2.64 -20.41
N GLN A 31 13.62 -3.45 -21.24
CA GLN A 31 14.77 -4.25 -20.82
C GLN A 31 15.84 -3.37 -20.16
N GLY A 32 16.40 -3.86 -19.05
CA GLY A 32 17.41 -3.15 -18.26
C GLY A 32 16.87 -2.09 -17.31
N MET A 33 15.56 -1.81 -17.31
CA MET A 33 14.98 -0.85 -16.38
C MET A 33 15.10 -1.34 -14.94
N GLU A 34 15.58 -0.46 -14.06
CA GLU A 34 15.75 -0.77 -12.65
C GLU A 34 14.43 -1.09 -11.94
N GLY A 35 14.55 -1.86 -10.85
CA GLY A 35 13.46 -2.17 -9.95
C GLY A 35 13.29 -1.13 -8.84
N GLY A 36 12.30 -1.36 -7.97
CA GLY A 36 12.12 -0.61 -6.73
C GLY A 36 12.52 -1.45 -5.51
N SER A 37 12.83 -0.82 -4.38
CA SER A 37 13.07 -1.55 -3.13
C SER A 37 11.83 -2.33 -2.68
N MET A 38 12.05 -3.40 -1.92
CA MET A 38 10.98 -4.13 -1.27
C MET A 38 10.42 -3.28 -0.12
N HIS A 39 9.10 -3.14 -0.05
CA HIS A 39 8.38 -2.33 0.92
C HIS A 39 7.08 -3.00 1.36
N GLY A 40 6.47 -2.53 2.45
CA GLY A 40 5.28 -3.14 3.06
C GLY A 40 5.58 -3.77 4.42
N ALA A 41 5.09 -4.99 4.66
CA ALA A 41 5.17 -5.70 5.96
C ALA A 41 4.48 -5.01 7.14
N GLY A 42 3.70 -3.94 6.91
CA GLY A 42 3.25 -3.08 8.00
C GLY A 42 4.43 -2.59 8.84
N HIS A 43 5.53 -2.15 8.23
CA HIS A 43 6.62 -1.47 8.91
C HIS A 43 6.84 -0.06 8.33
N PRO A 44 6.60 1.02 9.10
CA PRO A 44 5.98 1.02 10.44
C PRO A 44 4.55 0.45 10.41
N HIS A 45 4.08 -0.06 11.56
CA HIS A 45 2.77 -0.72 11.64
C HIS A 45 1.64 0.27 11.39
N LYS A 46 0.82 -0.04 10.38
CA LYS A 46 -0.33 0.73 9.96
C LYS A 46 -1.57 -0.16 10.11
N PRO A 47 -2.26 -0.15 11.26
CA PRO A 47 -3.39 -1.05 11.55
C PRO A 47 -4.46 -1.08 10.45
N TRP A 48 -4.69 0.06 9.79
CA TRP A 48 -5.69 0.23 8.73
C TRP A 48 -5.33 -0.39 7.38
N VAL A 49 -4.09 -0.88 7.19
CA VAL A 49 -3.70 -1.70 6.02
C VAL A 49 -3.18 -3.08 6.41
N ALA A 50 -3.00 -3.34 7.71
CA ALA A 50 -2.43 -4.59 8.20
C ALA A 50 -3.33 -5.80 7.91
N TYR A 51 -2.70 -6.97 7.86
CA TYR A 51 -3.42 -8.23 7.86
C TYR A 51 -3.87 -8.58 9.28
N HIS A 52 -5.10 -9.05 9.41
CA HIS A 52 -5.62 -9.61 10.64
C HIS A 52 -6.36 -10.91 10.37
N ASN A 53 -6.30 -11.83 11.33
CA ASN A 53 -7.10 -13.04 11.34
C ASN A 53 -7.66 -13.23 12.75
N ASN A 54 -8.98 -13.29 12.86
CA ASN A 54 -9.66 -13.61 14.10
C ASN A 54 -10.96 -14.38 13.81
N GLY A 55 -11.25 -15.40 14.61
CA GLY A 55 -12.48 -16.19 14.50
C GLY A 55 -12.67 -16.87 13.13
N GLY A 56 -11.58 -17.24 12.46
CA GLY A 56 -11.62 -17.85 11.12
C GLY A 56 -11.94 -16.87 9.99
N ARG A 57 -11.92 -15.56 10.25
CA ARG A 57 -12.08 -14.53 9.23
C ARG A 57 -10.77 -13.79 9.02
N HIS A 58 -10.39 -13.67 7.76
CA HIS A 58 -9.24 -12.89 7.35
C HIS A 58 -9.70 -11.48 6.97
N TRP A 59 -8.82 -10.50 7.21
CA TRP A 59 -9.06 -9.14 6.77
C TRP A 59 -7.74 -8.45 6.45
N VAL A 60 -7.74 -7.65 5.40
CA VAL A 60 -6.68 -6.71 5.08
C VAL A 60 -7.27 -5.42 4.55
N GLY A 61 -6.69 -4.30 4.95
CA GLY A 61 -7.16 -2.99 4.52
C GLY A 61 -6.76 -2.59 3.11
N GLY A 62 -5.89 -3.35 2.44
CA GLY A 62 -5.39 -3.04 1.10
C GLY A 62 -5.06 -4.28 0.29
N VAL A 63 -5.60 -4.37 -0.93
CA VAL A 63 -5.24 -5.39 -1.91
C VAL A 63 -5.01 -4.73 -3.26
N THR A 64 -3.85 -4.99 -3.86
CA THR A 64 -3.62 -4.68 -5.26
C THR A 64 -3.97 -5.89 -6.11
N VAL A 65 -4.76 -5.63 -7.16
CA VAL A 65 -5.04 -6.59 -8.23
C VAL A 65 -4.20 -6.17 -9.44
N SER A 66 -3.13 -6.91 -9.71
CA SER A 66 -2.18 -6.64 -10.79
C SER A 66 -2.45 -7.58 -11.95
N TRP A 67 -3.00 -7.03 -13.04
CA TRP A 67 -3.23 -7.74 -14.30
C TRP A 67 -1.95 -7.72 -15.10
N GLN A 68 -1.41 -8.89 -15.44
CA GLN A 68 -0.24 -9.00 -16.29
C GLN A 68 -0.69 -8.95 -17.75
N LEU A 69 -0.16 -7.98 -18.50
CA LEU A 69 -0.47 -7.77 -19.92
C LEU A 69 0.67 -8.24 -20.85
N ALA A 70 1.70 -8.82 -20.27
CA ALA A 70 2.83 -9.43 -20.95
C ALA A 70 3.37 -10.56 -20.08
N ASP A 71 3.96 -11.57 -20.71
CA ASP A 71 4.55 -12.71 -20.03
C ASP A 71 5.69 -12.27 -19.09
N GLN A 72 5.78 -12.90 -17.94
CA GLN A 72 6.82 -12.74 -16.93
C GLN A 72 7.39 -14.11 -16.61
N PRO A 73 8.27 -14.65 -17.49
CA PRO A 73 8.93 -15.91 -17.23
C PRO A 73 9.90 -15.80 -16.03
N GLU A 74 10.35 -16.96 -15.56
CA GLU A 74 11.38 -17.03 -14.53
C GLU A 74 12.61 -16.18 -14.93
N GLY A 75 13.10 -15.34 -14.02
CA GLY A 75 14.26 -14.50 -14.24
C GLY A 75 13.99 -13.22 -15.05
N ALA A 76 12.79 -13.02 -15.59
CA ALA A 76 12.45 -11.76 -16.28
C ALA A 76 12.41 -10.54 -15.35
N GLY A 77 12.26 -10.75 -14.04
CA GLY A 77 12.06 -9.70 -13.05
C GLY A 77 10.59 -9.27 -12.94
N GLY A 78 10.31 -7.99 -12.71
CA GLY A 78 8.93 -7.53 -12.53
C GLY A 78 8.43 -7.71 -11.11
N PHE A 79 7.18 -8.12 -10.90
CA PHE A 79 6.63 -8.20 -9.54
C PHE A 79 7.35 -9.26 -8.70
N SER A 80 7.65 -8.92 -7.45
CA SER A 80 8.23 -9.84 -6.47
C SER A 80 7.64 -9.59 -5.09
N CYS A 81 7.65 -10.61 -4.24
CA CYS A 81 7.20 -10.49 -2.86
C CYS A 81 8.04 -11.35 -1.91
N VAL A 82 7.94 -11.08 -0.61
CA VAL A 82 8.35 -12.03 0.43
C VAL A 82 7.09 -12.76 0.89
N PRO A 83 6.90 -14.05 0.56
CA PRO A 83 5.76 -14.83 1.02
C PRO A 83 5.64 -14.79 2.55
N ALA A 84 4.40 -14.82 3.06
CA ALA A 84 4.09 -14.79 4.49
C ALA A 84 4.57 -13.57 5.32
N SER A 85 5.25 -12.58 4.72
CA SER A 85 5.73 -11.36 5.40
C SER A 85 4.64 -10.50 6.04
N HIS A 86 3.37 -10.68 5.65
CA HIS A 86 2.21 -10.01 6.25
C HIS A 86 1.93 -10.35 7.71
N LYS A 87 2.66 -11.32 8.29
CA LYS A 87 2.66 -11.64 9.72
C LYS A 87 3.95 -11.25 10.42
N SER A 88 4.90 -10.62 9.72
CA SER A 88 6.16 -10.19 10.32
C SER A 88 5.89 -9.22 11.46
N ARG A 89 6.64 -9.40 12.56
CA ARG A 89 6.67 -8.46 13.70
C ARG A 89 7.99 -7.70 13.78
N PHE A 90 8.86 -7.91 12.79
CA PHE A 90 10.20 -7.36 12.75
C PHE A 90 10.40 -6.53 11.48
N PRO A 91 11.26 -5.50 11.53
CA PRO A 91 11.66 -4.75 10.34
C PRO A 91 12.25 -5.67 9.27
N MET A 92 12.02 -5.31 8.01
CA MET A 92 12.67 -5.99 6.88
C MET A 92 14.19 -5.79 6.96
N PRO A 93 15.00 -6.87 6.87
CA PRO A 93 16.45 -6.72 6.75
C PRO A 93 16.81 -5.89 5.50
N LYS A 94 17.78 -4.98 5.62
CA LYS A 94 18.18 -4.10 4.50
C LYS A 94 18.64 -4.87 3.27
N GLY A 95 19.39 -5.96 3.47
CA GLY A 95 19.84 -6.84 2.38
C GLY A 95 18.68 -7.40 1.55
N VAL A 96 17.58 -7.78 2.21
CA VAL A 96 16.35 -8.25 1.55
C VAL A 96 15.60 -7.09 0.89
N ALA A 97 15.53 -5.93 1.55
CA ALA A 97 14.86 -4.75 1.02
C ALA A 97 15.46 -4.26 -0.31
N TRP A 98 16.78 -4.31 -0.44
CA TRP A 98 17.52 -3.89 -1.63
C TRP A 98 17.97 -5.05 -2.53
N ARG A 99 17.72 -6.29 -2.11
CA ARG A 99 18.14 -7.53 -2.80
C ARG A 99 19.67 -7.63 -2.99
N GLU A 100 20.43 -7.12 -2.04
CA GLU A 100 21.88 -7.33 -1.95
C GLU A 100 22.20 -8.75 -1.43
N ASP A 101 21.40 -9.20 -0.46
CA ASP A 101 21.30 -10.56 0.04
C ASP A 101 19.84 -10.80 0.41
N ASP A 102 19.13 -11.51 -0.46
CA ASP A 102 17.69 -11.74 -0.30
C ASP A 102 17.37 -12.88 0.67
N LEU A 103 18.40 -13.58 1.18
CA LEU A 103 18.30 -14.75 2.05
C LEU A 103 17.44 -15.88 1.45
N GLY A 104 17.26 -15.90 0.12
CA GLY A 104 16.30 -16.79 -0.57
C GLY A 104 14.84 -16.53 -0.21
N ALA A 105 14.52 -15.37 0.37
CA ALA A 105 13.18 -15.03 0.86
C ALA A 105 12.31 -14.34 -0.21
N VAL A 106 12.92 -13.77 -1.25
CA VAL A 106 12.21 -13.05 -2.30
C VAL A 106 11.78 -14.02 -3.39
N HIS A 107 10.50 -13.94 -3.74
CA HIS A 107 9.88 -14.78 -4.77
C HIS A 107 9.33 -13.91 -5.90
N GLN A 108 9.70 -14.24 -7.14
CA GLN A 108 9.11 -13.72 -8.37
C GLN A 108 8.07 -14.73 -8.88
N PRO A 109 6.77 -14.41 -8.86
CA PRO A 109 5.76 -15.24 -9.50
C PRO A 109 5.95 -15.27 -11.02
N ILE A 110 5.93 -16.45 -11.60
CA ILE A 110 5.87 -16.64 -13.06
C ILE A 110 4.42 -16.39 -13.50
N CYS A 111 4.23 -15.56 -14.52
CA CYS A 111 2.91 -15.20 -15.04
C CYS A 111 2.92 -15.20 -16.57
N GLU A 112 1.80 -15.56 -17.18
CA GLU A 112 1.51 -15.34 -18.60
C GLU A 112 0.62 -14.10 -18.77
N ALA A 113 0.60 -13.54 -19.98
CA ALA A 113 -0.32 -12.46 -20.32
C ALA A 113 -1.78 -12.91 -20.09
N GLY A 114 -2.50 -12.17 -19.23
CA GLY A 114 -3.86 -12.51 -18.78
C GLY A 114 -3.92 -12.95 -17.32
N ASP A 115 -2.81 -13.36 -16.73
CA ASP A 115 -2.76 -13.73 -15.31
C ASP A 115 -2.96 -12.53 -14.39
N VAL A 116 -3.39 -12.83 -13.16
CA VAL A 116 -3.63 -11.83 -12.12
C VAL A 116 -2.90 -12.19 -10.85
N VAL A 117 -2.05 -11.27 -10.40
CA VAL A 117 -1.40 -11.33 -9.10
C VAL A 117 -2.20 -10.49 -8.10
N LEU A 118 -2.62 -11.11 -7.01
CA LEU A 118 -3.22 -10.42 -5.86
C LEU A 118 -2.21 -10.38 -4.72
N PHE A 119 -1.95 -9.20 -4.20
CA PHE A 119 -1.06 -9.04 -3.04
C PHE A 119 -1.62 -8.04 -2.04
N MET A 120 -1.28 -8.26 -0.77
CA MET A 120 -1.75 -7.43 0.34
C MET A 120 -0.96 -6.13 0.41
N ASP A 121 -1.43 -5.13 -0.32
CA ASP A 121 -0.79 -3.84 -0.49
C ASP A 121 -0.71 -3.06 0.84
N GLY A 122 0.52 -2.94 1.36
CA GLY A 122 0.85 -2.38 2.67
C GLY A 122 1.14 -3.45 3.74
N ALA A 123 0.40 -4.57 3.76
CA ALA A 123 0.63 -5.62 4.75
C ALA A 123 1.73 -6.59 4.33
N GLN A 124 1.83 -6.96 3.06
CA GLN A 124 2.84 -7.89 2.54
C GLN A 124 4.02 -7.12 1.96
N THR A 125 5.23 -7.60 2.22
CA THR A 125 6.42 -7.10 1.54
C THR A 125 6.39 -7.46 0.08
N HIS A 126 6.50 -6.45 -0.76
CA HIS A 126 6.54 -6.58 -2.20
C HIS A 126 7.45 -5.51 -2.81
N GLY A 127 7.83 -5.73 -4.06
CA GLY A 127 8.67 -4.81 -4.79
C GLY A 127 8.72 -5.18 -6.26
N THR A 128 9.48 -4.41 -7.02
CA THR A 128 9.72 -4.70 -8.44
C THR A 128 11.19 -5.04 -8.62
N MET A 129 11.47 -6.21 -9.20
CA MET A 129 12.80 -6.60 -9.64
C MET A 129 13.15 -5.93 -10.99
N PRO A 130 14.44 -5.65 -11.26
CA PRO A 130 14.89 -5.14 -12.55
C PRO A 130 14.39 -6.00 -13.70
N TRP A 131 13.96 -5.37 -14.80
CA TRP A 131 13.37 -6.09 -15.93
C TRP A 131 14.43 -6.58 -16.91
N GLN A 132 14.46 -7.88 -17.20
CA GLN A 132 15.51 -8.53 -17.99
C GLN A 132 15.04 -9.09 -19.34
N ALA A 133 13.73 -9.28 -19.52
CA ALA A 133 13.20 -9.83 -20.77
C ALA A 133 13.31 -8.82 -21.92
N GLU A 134 13.43 -9.34 -23.15
CA GLU A 134 13.60 -8.55 -24.38
C GLU A 134 12.33 -7.76 -24.75
N HIS A 135 11.15 -8.26 -24.36
CA HIS A 135 9.88 -7.55 -24.56
C HIS A 135 9.58 -6.57 -23.42
N GLN A 136 8.66 -5.64 -23.65
CA GLN A 136 8.23 -4.72 -22.60
C GLN A 136 7.40 -5.44 -21.54
N ARG A 137 7.72 -5.22 -20.26
CA ARG A 137 6.79 -5.51 -19.17
C ARG A 137 5.58 -4.61 -19.31
N ARG A 138 4.37 -5.17 -19.26
CA ARG A 138 3.13 -4.40 -19.12
C ARG A 138 2.24 -5.00 -18.06
N ALA A 139 1.77 -4.15 -17.14
CA ALA A 139 0.80 -4.54 -16.13
C ALA A 139 -0.13 -3.38 -15.78
N VAL A 140 -1.34 -3.71 -15.32
CA VAL A 140 -2.30 -2.73 -14.79
C VAL A 140 -2.59 -3.08 -13.34
N LEU A 141 -2.29 -2.14 -12.44
CA LEU A 141 -2.56 -2.27 -11.02
C LEU A 141 -3.83 -1.51 -10.68
N ILE A 142 -4.79 -2.22 -10.08
CA ILE A 142 -6.02 -1.64 -9.56
C ILE A 142 -6.08 -1.97 -8.08
N LYS A 143 -6.17 -0.94 -7.23
CA LYS A 143 -6.01 -1.08 -5.79
C LYS A 143 -7.36 -0.94 -5.11
N TYR A 144 -7.69 -1.92 -4.29
CA TYR A 144 -8.93 -2.01 -3.55
C TYR A 144 -8.66 -1.96 -2.06
N THR A 145 -9.67 -1.51 -1.32
CA THR A 145 -9.59 -1.33 0.13
C THR A 145 -10.90 -1.73 0.79
N GLY A 146 -10.86 -2.08 2.08
CA GLY A 146 -12.06 -2.30 2.88
C GLY A 146 -12.93 -1.04 2.92
N ARG A 147 -14.24 -1.20 3.16
CA ARG A 147 -15.22 -0.09 3.08
C ARG A 147 -14.79 1.19 3.80
N THR A 148 -14.22 1.05 5.00
CA THR A 148 -13.87 2.14 5.92
C THR A 148 -12.39 2.50 5.91
N CYS A 149 -11.59 1.88 5.04
CA CYS A 149 -10.18 2.20 4.89
C CYS A 149 -10.01 3.32 3.87
N ALA A 150 -9.15 4.28 4.17
CA ALA A 150 -8.87 5.44 3.33
C ALA A 150 -7.37 5.57 3.14
N ARG A 151 -6.87 5.21 1.96
CA ARG A 151 -5.42 5.11 1.72
C ARG A 151 -4.91 6.12 0.71
N GLN A 152 -5.61 6.25 -0.43
CA GLN A 152 -5.28 7.15 -1.54
C GLN A 152 -6.58 7.59 -2.27
N GLY A 153 -6.44 8.30 -3.40
CA GLY A 153 -7.56 8.65 -4.27
C GLY A 153 -8.44 9.77 -3.68
N PRO A 154 -9.78 9.61 -3.59
CA PRO A 154 -10.66 10.63 -3.02
C PRO A 154 -10.24 11.09 -1.62
N ALA A 155 -9.70 10.18 -0.81
CA ALA A 155 -9.25 10.54 0.53
C ALA A 155 -8.05 11.50 0.53
N LYS A 156 -7.29 11.59 -0.58
CA LYS A 156 -6.27 12.62 -0.76
C LYS A 156 -6.89 13.99 -0.99
N GLN A 157 -8.06 14.06 -1.63
CA GLN A 157 -8.75 15.33 -1.93
C GLN A 157 -9.40 15.95 -0.70
N TYR A 158 -9.60 15.17 0.35
CA TYR A 158 -10.19 15.61 1.61
C TYR A 158 -9.23 15.37 2.78
N GLY A 159 -7.92 15.47 2.51
CA GLY A 159 -6.89 15.24 3.51
C GLY A 159 -6.72 16.44 4.43
N ALA A 160 -6.46 17.60 3.84
CA ALA A 160 -6.22 18.84 4.56
C ALA A 160 -7.49 19.30 5.32
N PRO A 161 -7.35 19.91 6.51
CA PRO A 161 -8.47 20.38 7.30
C PRO A 161 -9.45 21.29 6.54
N GLU A 162 -8.93 22.22 5.75
CA GLU A 162 -9.72 23.16 4.95
C GLU A 162 -10.53 22.47 3.85
N ASP A 163 -10.02 21.36 3.29
CA ASP A 163 -10.74 20.55 2.30
C ASP A 163 -11.81 19.69 2.97
N HIS A 164 -11.57 19.23 4.20
CA HIS A 164 -12.47 18.32 4.92
C HIS A 164 -13.61 19.03 5.65
N TRP A 165 -13.34 20.19 6.26
CA TRP A 165 -14.27 20.93 7.14
C TRP A 165 -14.66 22.33 6.64
N ASN A 166 -14.09 22.78 5.50
CA ASN A 166 -14.11 24.15 4.98
C ASN A 166 -13.19 25.12 5.74
N GLU A 167 -12.63 26.08 5.01
CA GLU A 167 -11.67 27.08 5.51
C GLU A 167 -12.21 27.89 6.69
N GLU A 168 -13.48 28.32 6.64
CA GLU A 168 -14.11 29.13 7.70
C GLU A 168 -14.17 28.42 9.06
N VAL A 169 -14.25 27.08 9.06
CA VAL A 169 -14.32 26.29 10.31
C VAL A 169 -12.95 26.22 10.99
N VAL A 170 -11.88 26.21 10.20
CA VAL A 170 -10.51 25.96 10.69
C VAL A 170 -9.65 27.22 10.77
N ALA A 171 -10.14 28.37 10.28
CA ALA A 171 -9.37 29.60 10.12
C ALA A 171 -8.71 30.12 11.41
N ASP A 172 -9.40 30.03 12.55
CA ASP A 172 -8.94 30.56 13.84
C ASP A 172 -8.37 29.48 14.78
N MET A 173 -8.15 28.26 14.26
CA MET A 173 -7.61 27.17 15.06
C MET A 173 -6.12 27.35 15.31
N THR A 174 -5.70 27.03 16.54
CA THR A 174 -4.30 26.79 16.84
C THR A 174 -3.76 25.62 16.00
N PRO A 175 -2.43 25.53 15.81
CA PRO A 175 -1.84 24.36 15.16
C PRO A 175 -2.31 23.04 15.80
N GLU A 176 -2.39 22.99 17.13
CA GLU A 176 -2.77 21.80 17.90
C GLU A 176 -4.24 21.42 17.67
N GLU A 177 -5.14 22.41 17.57
CA GLU A 177 -6.54 22.19 17.19
C GLU A 177 -6.66 21.74 15.73
N SER A 178 -5.93 22.38 14.82
CA SER A 178 -5.92 22.02 13.39
C SER A 178 -5.38 20.60 13.14
N ALA A 179 -4.45 20.12 13.97
CA ALA A 179 -3.86 18.79 13.87
C ALA A 179 -4.90 17.66 13.96
N VAL A 180 -6.00 17.84 14.70
CA VAL A 180 -7.07 16.83 14.82
C VAL A 180 -8.18 16.97 13.77
N MET A 181 -8.11 18.00 12.92
CA MET A 181 -9.11 18.28 11.90
C MET A 181 -8.79 17.63 10.54
N TRP A 182 -7.65 16.97 10.42
CA TRP A 182 -7.27 16.22 9.21
C TRP A 182 -8.27 15.10 8.89
N GLY A 183 -8.60 14.95 7.61
CA GLY A 183 -9.51 13.90 7.15
C GLY A 183 -8.90 12.50 7.23
N PRO A 184 -9.73 11.43 7.13
CA PRO A 184 -9.26 10.06 7.25
C PRO A 184 -8.33 9.69 6.09
N TYR A 185 -7.03 9.55 6.35
CA TYR A 185 -6.05 9.23 5.31
C TYR A 185 -4.80 8.51 5.83
N SER A 186 -4.20 7.66 5.00
CA SER A 186 -3.08 6.79 5.43
C SER A 186 -1.68 7.42 5.41
N ASN A 187 -1.43 8.40 4.55
CA ASN A 187 -0.17 9.17 4.47
C ASN A 187 -0.31 10.35 3.48
N HIS A 188 -0.69 11.55 3.96
CA HIS A 188 -0.88 12.74 3.10
C HIS A 188 0.47 13.39 2.82
N ARG A 189 1.32 12.75 2.02
CA ARG A 189 2.66 13.29 1.65
C ARG A 189 3.56 13.63 2.86
N GLY A 190 3.33 13.02 4.02
CA GLY A 190 4.03 13.38 5.26
C GLY A 190 3.51 14.66 5.95
N GLU A 191 2.45 15.28 5.44
CA GLU A 191 1.95 16.57 5.94
C GLU A 191 1.05 16.41 7.18
N VAL A 192 0.60 15.19 7.51
CA VAL A 192 -0.27 14.95 8.68
C VAL A 192 0.54 15.10 9.97
N PRO A 193 0.24 16.08 10.83
CA PRO A 193 0.95 16.30 12.10
C PRO A 193 0.56 15.26 13.15
N PHE A 194 1.45 14.99 14.10
CA PHE A 194 1.16 14.21 15.30
C PHE A 194 1.11 15.12 16.52
N LEU A 195 0.09 14.95 17.37
CA LEU A 195 0.07 15.60 18.67
C LEU A 195 1.05 14.92 19.62
N THR A 196 1.79 15.75 20.36
CA THR A 196 2.68 15.34 21.44
C THR A 196 2.26 16.02 22.73
N VAL A 197 2.62 15.44 23.87
CA VAL A 197 2.36 16.00 25.19
C VAL A 197 3.67 16.02 25.97
N ALA A 198 4.10 17.20 26.39
CA ALA A 198 5.27 17.38 27.25
C ALA A 198 5.00 16.93 28.69
N GLU A 199 6.05 16.77 29.49
CA GLU A 199 5.92 16.33 30.90
C GLU A 199 5.09 17.28 31.76
N ASP A 200 5.06 18.58 31.41
CA ASP A 200 4.26 19.60 32.08
C ASP A 200 2.78 19.63 31.62
N GLY A 201 2.40 18.76 30.70
CA GLY A 201 1.05 18.65 30.14
C GLY A 201 0.79 19.55 28.92
N THR A 202 1.78 20.31 28.45
CA THR A 202 1.64 21.14 27.24
C THR A 202 1.51 20.27 26.00
N VAL A 203 0.50 20.57 25.17
CA VAL A 203 0.31 19.91 23.86
C VAL A 203 1.12 20.64 22.80
N GLY A 204 1.79 19.89 21.93
CA GLY A 204 2.51 20.43 20.77
C GLY A 204 2.42 19.52 19.56
N ILE A 205 3.17 19.83 18.51
CA ILE A 205 3.14 19.11 17.22
C ILE A 205 4.52 18.53 16.88
N GLU A 206 4.50 17.30 16.37
CA GLU A 206 5.60 16.70 15.61
C GLU A 206 5.17 16.53 14.15
N GLU A 207 6.02 16.99 13.21
CA GLU A 207 5.76 16.82 11.78
C GLU A 207 5.78 15.34 11.36
N GLY A 208 4.85 14.96 10.48
CA GLY A 208 4.75 13.59 10.00
C GLY A 208 5.98 13.16 9.19
N ARG A 209 6.65 12.07 9.60
CA ARG A 209 7.68 11.43 8.76
C ARG A 209 7.00 10.49 7.76
N ALA A 210 7.30 10.68 6.47
CA ALA A 210 6.77 9.87 5.35
C ALA A 210 7.28 8.42 5.36
#